data_AF-A0A0B1SJP5-F1
#
_entry.id   AF-A0A0B1SJP5-F1
#
_cell.length_a   1.000
_cell.length_b   1.000
_cell.length_c   1.000
_cell.angle_alpha   90.00
_cell.angle_beta   90.00
_cell.angle_gamma   90.00
#
_symmetry.space_group_name_H-M   'P 1'
#
loop_
_entity.id
_entity.type
_entity.pdbx_description
1 polymer ?
#
loop_
_entity_poly.entity_id
_entity_poly.type
_entity_poly.pdbx_seq_one_letter_code
_entity_poly.pdbx_strand_id
1 'polypeptide(L)'
;MFDEMIGNAEEYCQLLGIPYQIVCIVSGELNNAASKKLDLEAWFPASGAFRELVSCSNCLDYQARRLKVRYGMTKKMDGEVPFVHMLNATMCATTRVLCALLENYQTDDGIVVPEVLHPFMPEKYRKFIPFVKPAPIDEDQKKKSGK
;
A
#
# COMPACT_ATOMS: atom_id res chain seq x y z
N MET A 1 15.87 9.69 0.44
CA MET A 1 14.90 9.57 -0.68
C MET A 1 14.36 8.15 -0.90
N PHE A 2 15.10 7.14 -1.42
CA PHE A 2 14.48 5.80 -1.57
C PHE A 2 14.03 5.19 -0.23
N ASP A 3 14.94 5.15 0.75
CA ASP A 3 14.65 4.65 2.10
C ASP A 3 13.64 5.54 2.85
N GLU A 4 13.60 6.83 2.50
CA GLU A 4 12.65 7.80 3.05
C GLU A 4 11.23 7.56 2.50
N MET A 5 11.10 7.25 1.21
CA MET A 5 9.80 6.96 0.60
C MET A 5 9.18 5.67 1.14
N ILE A 6 9.98 4.62 1.35
CA ILE A 6 9.49 3.39 2.00
C ILE A 6 9.20 3.64 3.48
N GLY A 7 10.04 4.43 4.18
CA GLY A 7 9.81 4.82 5.57
C GLY A 7 8.49 5.58 5.77
N ASN A 8 8.13 6.47 4.85
CA ASN A 8 6.82 7.16 4.88
C ASN A 8 5.64 6.18 4.71
N ALA A 9 5.80 5.15 3.87
CA ALA A 9 4.78 4.12 3.69
C ALA A 9 4.66 3.19 4.91
N GLU A 10 5.78 2.89 5.58
CA GLU A 10 5.82 2.20 6.85
C GLU A 10 5.10 2.99 7.94
N GLU A 11 5.43 4.27 8.12
CA GLU A 11 4.78 5.15 9.10
C GLU A 11 3.27 5.23 8.84
N TYR A 12 2.84 5.34 7.58
CA TYR A 12 1.43 5.30 7.21
C TYR A 12 0.73 4.00 7.68
N CYS A 13 1.35 2.83 7.49
CA CYS A 13 0.77 1.56 7.94
C CYS A 13 0.80 1.42 9.47
N GLN A 14 1.85 1.92 10.13
CA GLN A 14 1.96 1.95 11.59
C GLN A 14 0.88 2.81 12.24
N LEU A 15 0.61 4.00 11.68
CA LEU A 15 -0.47 4.89 12.13
C LEU A 15 -1.85 4.24 11.99
N LEU A 16 -2.04 3.43 10.95
CA LEU A 16 -3.26 2.64 10.74
C LEU A 16 -3.30 1.35 11.55
N GLY A 17 -2.26 1.01 12.32
CA GLY A 17 -2.18 -0.23 13.09
C GLY A 17 -2.17 -1.51 12.26
N ILE A 18 -1.72 -1.45 11.00
CA ILE A 18 -1.68 -2.61 10.09
C ILE A 18 -0.33 -3.32 10.27
N PRO A 19 -0.29 -4.61 10.67
CA PRO A 19 0.96 -5.37 10.72
C PRO A 19 1.47 -5.64 9.31
N TYR A 20 2.79 -5.56 9.09
CA TYR A 20 3.39 -5.75 7.77
C TYR A 20 4.82 -6.30 7.84
N GLN A 21 5.34 -6.67 6.68
CA GLN A 21 6.76 -6.94 6.45
C GLN A 21 7.27 -6.17 5.23
N ILE A 22 8.56 -5.86 5.21
CA ILE A 22 9.25 -5.28 4.05
C ILE A 22 9.98 -6.39 3.29
N VAL A 23 9.73 -6.48 1.99
CA VAL A 23 10.32 -7.48 1.10
C VAL A 23 11.18 -6.80 0.05
N CYS A 24 12.44 -7.24 -0.07
CA CYS A 24 13.30 -6.85 -1.19
C CYS A 24 13.05 -7.80 -2.36
N ILE A 25 12.57 -7.25 -3.48
CA ILE A 25 12.15 -8.05 -4.63
C ILE A 25 13.38 -8.59 -5.37
N VAL A 26 13.33 -9.87 -5.73
CA VAL A 26 14.40 -10.56 -6.47
C VAL A 26 14.54 -9.99 -7.90
N SER A 27 15.75 -10.05 -8.46
CA SER A 27 16.06 -9.41 -9.74
C SER A 27 15.19 -9.88 -10.91
N GLY A 28 14.76 -11.14 -10.93
CA GLY A 28 13.90 -11.70 -11.98
C GLY A 28 12.48 -11.14 -12.01
N GLU A 29 12.01 -10.58 -10.90
CA GLU A 29 10.66 -10.00 -10.74
C GLU A 29 10.67 -8.46 -10.83
N LEU A 30 11.84 -7.85 -11.07
CA LEU A 30 11.92 -6.42 -11.32
C LEU A 30 11.45 -6.10 -12.74
N ASN A 31 10.66 -5.04 -12.88
CA ASN A 31 10.35 -4.50 -14.21
C ASN A 31 11.58 -3.75 -14.77
N ASN A 32 11.63 -3.56 -16.09
CA ASN A 32 12.79 -2.97 -16.78
C ASN A 32 13.27 -1.63 -16.22
N ALA A 33 12.37 -0.84 -15.62
CA ALA A 33 12.70 0.48 -15.10
C ALA A 33 13.29 0.46 -13.68
N ALA A 34 12.99 -0.54 -12.85
CA ALA A 34 13.40 -0.55 -11.45
C ALA A 34 14.83 -1.07 -11.30
N SER A 35 15.70 -0.28 -10.66
CA SER A 35 17.02 -0.72 -10.22
C SER A 35 16.96 -1.47 -8.89
N LYS A 36 16.01 -1.11 -8.02
CA LYS A 36 15.68 -1.79 -6.76
C LYS A 36 14.21 -1.51 -6.43
N LYS A 37 13.52 -2.52 -5.91
CA LYS A 37 12.13 -2.44 -5.49
C LYS A 37 11.96 -3.04 -4.09
N LEU A 38 11.23 -2.35 -3.23
CA LEU A 38 10.78 -2.83 -1.93
C LEU A 38 9.26 -2.85 -1.90
N ASP A 39 8.68 -3.97 -1.48
CA ASP A 39 7.25 -4.09 -1.24
C ASP A 39 6.95 -4.12 0.25
N LEU A 40 5.90 -3.41 0.65
CA LEU A 40 5.28 -3.55 1.97
C LEU A 40 4.09 -4.48 1.80
N GLU A 41 4.20 -5.65 2.42
CA GLU A 41 3.14 -6.64 2.44
C GLU A 41 2.47 -6.62 3.81
N ALA A 42 1.18 -6.28 3.84
CA ALA A 42 0.41 -6.29 5.08
C ALA A 42 -0.06 -7.70 5.41
N TRP A 43 -0.17 -8.00 6.70
CA TRP A 43 -0.74 -9.23 7.22
C TRP A 43 -2.28 -9.17 7.20
N PHE A 44 -2.89 -10.20 6.63
CA PHE A 44 -4.34 -10.37 6.56
C PHE A 44 -4.72 -11.57 7.45
N PRO A 45 -5.21 -11.35 8.68
CA PRO A 45 -5.39 -12.41 9.67
C PRO A 45 -6.45 -13.46 9.30
N ALA A 46 -7.54 -13.07 8.64
CA ALA A 46 -8.57 -14.01 8.20
C ALA A 46 -8.12 -14.77 6.94
N SER A 47 -7.37 -14.10 6.06
CA SER A 47 -6.74 -14.75 4.90
C SER A 47 -5.53 -15.63 5.27
N GLY A 48 -4.90 -15.41 6.44
CA GLY A 48 -3.71 -16.12 6.90
C GLY A 48 -2.46 -15.88 6.04
N ALA A 49 -2.33 -14.71 5.42
CA ALA A 49 -1.26 -14.45 4.45
C ALA A 49 -0.84 -12.97 4.42
N PHE A 50 0.39 -12.73 3.95
CA PHE A 50 0.86 -11.40 3.56
C PHE A 50 0.37 -11.02 2.17
N ARG A 51 -0.06 -9.77 1.98
CA ARG A 51 -0.53 -9.22 0.70
C ARG A 51 0.07 -7.84 0.46
N GLU A 52 0.59 -7.61 -0.74
CA GLU A 52 1.18 -6.33 -1.15
C GLU A 52 0.17 -5.17 -1.04
N LEU A 53 0.53 -4.12 -0.28
CA LEU A 53 -0.18 -2.84 -0.25
C LEU A 53 0.60 -1.72 -0.94
N VAL A 54 1.93 -1.77 -0.86
CA VAL A 54 2.82 -0.73 -1.40
C VAL A 54 3.95 -1.38 -2.18
N SER A 55 4.28 -0.76 -3.31
CA SER A 55 5.50 -1.00 -4.07
C SER A 55 6.28 0.31 -4.18
N CYS A 56 7.54 0.31 -3.75
CA CYS A 56 8.47 1.45 -3.79
C CYS A 56 9.66 1.10 -4.69
N SER A 57 9.91 1.90 -5.74
CA SER A 57 10.95 1.64 -6.73
C SER A 57 11.86 2.83 -6.96
N ASN A 58 13.17 2.58 -7.01
CA ASN A 58 14.15 3.52 -7.53
C ASN A 58 14.47 3.16 -8.99
N CYS A 59 14.13 4.05 -9.92
CA CYS A 59 14.33 3.83 -11.35
C CYS A 59 15.58 4.54 -11.89
N LEU A 60 16.38 5.16 -11.01
CA LEU A 60 17.51 6.01 -11.38
C LEU A 60 17.09 6.95 -12.52
N ASP A 61 17.87 7.05 -13.58
CA ASP A 61 17.57 7.88 -14.74
C ASP A 61 16.89 7.14 -15.90
N TYR A 62 16.46 5.88 -15.73
CA TYR A 62 15.88 5.07 -16.82
C TYR A 62 14.70 5.78 -17.48
N GLN A 63 13.74 6.26 -16.67
CA GLN A 63 12.58 7.02 -17.14
C GLN A 63 12.99 8.42 -17.61
N ALA A 64 13.90 9.09 -16.90
CA ALA A 64 14.34 10.44 -17.19
C ALA A 64 15.04 10.56 -18.55
N ARG A 65 15.86 9.57 -18.94
CA ARG A 65 16.48 9.52 -20.28
C ARG A 65 15.43 9.45 -21.38
N ARG A 66 14.44 8.57 -21.23
CA ARG A 66 13.36 8.41 -22.22
C ARG A 66 12.51 9.68 -22.35
N LEU A 67 12.23 10.36 -21.24
CA LEU A 67 11.43 11.59 -21.19
C LEU A 67 12.24 12.87 -21.42
N LYS A 68 13.57 12.76 -21.56
CA LYS A 68 14.51 13.89 -21.68
C LYS A 68 14.49 14.87 -20.49
N VAL A 69 14.27 14.37 -19.26
CA VAL A 69 14.28 15.18 -18.03
C VAL A 69 15.72 15.36 -17.53
N ARG A 70 16.34 16.46 -17.95
CA ARG A 70 17.77 16.74 -17.73
C ARG A 70 18.01 17.38 -16.36
N TYR A 71 19.16 17.09 -15.76
CA TYR A 71 19.66 17.80 -14.60
C TYR A 71 20.55 18.97 -15.06
N GLY A 72 20.01 20.18 -15.05
CA GLY A 72 20.72 21.37 -15.51
C GLY A 72 21.87 21.78 -14.57
N MET A 73 23.11 21.74 -15.07
CA MET A 73 24.29 22.25 -14.36
C MET A 73 24.82 23.50 -15.07
N THR A 74 24.98 24.61 -14.35
CA THR A 74 25.52 25.87 -14.89
C THR A 74 27.06 25.94 -14.89
N LYS A 75 27.73 25.00 -14.22
CA LYS A 75 29.19 25.02 -13.99
C LYS A 75 29.99 24.07 -14.89
N LYS A 76 29.34 23.29 -15.76
CA LYS A 76 30.00 22.39 -16.72
C LYS A 76 29.49 22.71 -18.13
N MET A 77 30.36 23.29 -18.96
CA MET A 77 30.04 23.60 -20.36
C MET A 77 30.23 22.39 -21.29
N ASP A 78 31.08 21.42 -20.92
CA ASP A 78 31.39 20.25 -21.75
C ASP A 78 31.14 18.93 -21.00
N GLY A 79 30.47 17.99 -21.66
CA GLY A 79 30.21 16.62 -21.17
C GLY A 79 28.83 16.06 -21.54
N GLU A 80 28.61 14.77 -21.25
CA GLU A 80 27.29 14.17 -21.34
C GLU A 80 26.31 14.89 -20.40
N VAL A 81 25.11 15.17 -20.89
CA VAL A 81 24.06 15.84 -20.09
C VAL A 81 23.53 14.84 -19.05
N PRO A 82 23.70 15.09 -17.74
CA PRO A 82 23.15 14.22 -16.71
C PRO A 82 21.63 14.32 -16.69
N PHE A 83 20.98 13.24 -16.26
CA PHE A 83 19.52 13.16 -16.08
C PHE A 83 19.20 13.07 -14.60
N VAL A 84 18.01 13.52 -14.21
CA VAL A 84 17.54 13.36 -12.83
C VAL A 84 17.26 11.90 -12.52
N HIS A 85 17.34 11.52 -11.25
CA HIS A 85 16.81 10.23 -10.80
C HIS A 85 15.31 10.35 -10.51
N MET A 86 14.54 9.34 -10.91
CA MET A 86 13.10 9.25 -10.70
C MET A 86 12.80 8.02 -9.83
N LEU A 87 11.96 8.24 -8.82
CA LEU A 87 11.48 7.22 -7.89
C LEU A 87 9.96 7.29 -7.84
N ASN A 88 9.33 6.17 -7.51
CA ASN A 88 7.88 6.10 -7.31
C ASN A 88 7.54 5.15 -6.17
N ALA A 89 6.50 5.49 -5.41
CA ALA A 89 5.96 4.64 -4.35
C ALA A 89 4.44 4.83 -4.27
N THR A 90 3.71 3.73 -4.07
CA THR A 90 2.28 3.81 -3.75
C THR A 90 2.13 4.16 -2.27
N MET A 91 1.37 5.20 -1.92
CA MET A 91 1.07 5.48 -0.51
C MET A 91 -0.14 4.67 -0.02
N CYS A 92 -1.23 4.69 -0.80
CA CYS A 92 -2.49 4.03 -0.42
C CYS A 92 -3.22 3.50 -1.66
N ALA A 93 -3.22 2.19 -1.84
CA ALA A 93 -4.14 1.51 -2.74
C ALA A 93 -5.48 1.31 -2.00
N THR A 94 -6.37 2.29 -2.10
CA THR A 94 -7.56 2.45 -1.23
C THR A 94 -8.37 1.18 -1.01
N THR A 95 -8.63 0.40 -2.05
CA THR A 95 -9.41 -0.86 -1.93
C THR A 95 -8.66 -1.96 -1.18
N ARG A 96 -7.34 -2.10 -1.39
CA ARG A 96 -6.51 -3.08 -0.67
C ARG A 96 -6.32 -2.70 0.79
N VAL A 97 -6.08 -1.41 1.05
CA VAL A 97 -5.99 -0.87 2.42
C VAL A 97 -7.30 -1.07 3.16
N LEU A 98 -8.44 -0.82 2.49
CA LEU A 98 -9.76 -1.11 3.07
C LEU A 98 -9.89 -2.59 3.46
N CYS A 99 -9.48 -3.52 2.60
CA CYS A 99 -9.51 -4.95 2.93
C CYS A 99 -8.63 -5.28 4.15
N ALA A 100 -7.42 -4.71 4.22
CA ALA A 100 -6.52 -4.90 5.35
C ALA A 100 -7.15 -4.37 6.66
N LEU A 101 -7.78 -3.19 6.61
CA LEU A 101 -8.49 -2.62 7.75
C LEU A 101 -9.68 -3.49 8.18
N LEU A 102 -10.51 -3.94 7.23
CA LEU A 102 -11.65 -4.80 7.52
C LEU A 102 -11.21 -6.09 8.23
N GLU A 103 -10.13 -6.74 7.79
CA GLU A 103 -9.67 -7.96 8.45
C GLU A 103 -9.02 -7.70 9.83
N ASN A 104 -8.23 -6.64 9.98
CA ASN A 104 -7.49 -6.36 11.21
C ASN A 104 -8.34 -5.70 12.31
N TYR A 105 -9.46 -5.05 11.96
CA TYR A 105 -10.32 -4.33 12.90
C TYR A 105 -11.73 -4.92 13.06
N GLN A 106 -11.99 -6.12 12.52
CA GLN A 106 -13.27 -6.78 12.73
C GLN A 106 -13.47 -7.25 14.19
N THR A 107 -14.71 -7.18 14.64
CA THR A 107 -15.22 -7.74 15.90
C THR A 107 -16.48 -8.56 15.59
N ASP A 108 -17.10 -9.15 16.61
CA ASP A 108 -18.34 -9.92 16.43
C ASP A 108 -19.51 -9.07 15.87
N ASP A 109 -19.51 -7.76 16.15
CA ASP A 109 -20.61 -6.85 15.84
C ASP A 109 -20.35 -5.91 14.64
N GLY A 110 -19.11 -5.84 14.14
CA GLY A 110 -18.74 -4.90 13.09
C GLY A 110 -17.25 -4.61 13.00
N ILE A 111 -16.90 -3.41 12.56
CA ILE A 111 -15.52 -2.99 12.33
C ILE A 111 -15.20 -1.77 13.18
N VAL A 112 -14.17 -1.85 14.02
CA VAL A 112 -13.63 -0.69 14.75
C VAL A 112 -12.90 0.23 13.77
N VAL A 113 -13.15 1.52 13.83
CA VAL A 113 -12.45 2.48 12.96
C VAL A 113 -11.13 2.90 13.61
N PRO A 114 -9.97 2.80 12.92
CA PRO A 114 -8.69 3.32 13.43
C PRO A 114 -8.79 4.78 13.88
N GLU A 115 -8.18 5.12 15.01
CA GLU A 115 -8.27 6.45 15.63
C GLU A 115 -7.87 7.58 14.68
N VAL A 116 -6.80 7.38 13.91
CA VAL A 116 -6.30 8.35 12.93
C VAL A 116 -7.30 8.67 11.81
N LEU A 117 -8.31 7.82 11.60
CA LEU A 117 -9.36 8.04 10.61
C LEU A 117 -10.59 8.76 11.17
N HIS A 118 -10.75 8.85 12.50
CA HIS A 118 -11.94 9.43 13.14
C HIS A 118 -12.26 10.86 12.66
N PRO A 119 -11.28 11.77 12.45
CA PRO A 119 -11.57 13.13 11.99
C PRO A 119 -12.20 13.21 10.60
N PHE A 120 -12.02 12.17 9.78
CA PHE A 120 -12.47 12.14 8.38
C PHE A 120 -13.77 11.36 8.20
N MET A 121 -14.30 10.76 9.27
CA MET A 121 -15.47 9.90 9.23
C MET A 121 -16.75 10.66 9.61
N PRO A 122 -17.91 10.35 8.97
CA PRO A 122 -19.20 10.84 9.41
C PRO A 122 -19.46 10.47 10.88
N GLU A 123 -20.17 11.34 11.60
CA GLU A 123 -20.42 11.16 13.05
C GLU A 123 -20.98 9.77 13.40
N LYS A 124 -21.95 9.28 12.61
CA LYS A 124 -22.57 7.96 12.77
C LYS A 124 -21.57 6.79 12.75
N TYR A 125 -20.50 6.91 11.98
CA TYR A 125 -19.52 5.84 11.74
C TYR A 125 -18.14 6.18 12.28
N ARG A 126 -18.01 7.22 13.12
CA ARG A 126 -16.72 7.76 13.52
C ARG A 126 -15.81 6.74 14.19
N LYS A 127 -16.39 5.90 15.06
CA LYS A 127 -15.65 4.94 15.87
C LYS A 127 -15.90 3.49 15.48
N PHE A 128 -17.03 3.19 14.85
CA PHE A 128 -17.49 1.83 14.62
C PHE A 128 -18.42 1.76 13.40
N ILE A 129 -18.28 0.70 12.61
CA ILE A 129 -19.12 0.39 11.45
C ILE A 129 -19.82 -0.95 11.74
N PRO A 130 -21.12 -0.96 12.10
CA PRO A 130 -21.81 -2.18 12.48
C PRO A 130 -22.12 -3.08 11.27
N PHE A 131 -22.14 -4.40 11.49
CA PHE A 131 -22.69 -5.32 10.50
C PHE A 131 -24.20 -5.10 10.33
N VAL A 132 -24.65 -5.06 9.08
CA VAL A 132 -26.07 -4.83 8.72
C VAL A 132 -26.67 -5.99 7.92
N LYS A 133 -25.86 -7.01 7.64
CA LYS A 133 -26.22 -8.22 6.90
C LYS A 133 -25.51 -9.42 7.51
N PRO A 134 -26.10 -10.62 7.47
CA PRO A 134 -25.41 -11.84 7.85
C PRO A 134 -24.25 -12.15 6.88
N ALA A 135 -23.34 -13.03 7.28
CA ALA A 135 -22.28 -13.47 6.39
C ALA A 135 -22.87 -14.25 5.20
N PRO A 136 -22.36 -14.07 3.97
CA PRO A 136 -22.85 -14.81 2.80
C PRO A 136 -22.82 -16.33 2.98
N ILE A 137 -21.83 -16.85 3.73
CA ILE A 137 -21.70 -18.27 4.04
C ILE A 137 -22.91 -18.77 4.85
N ASP A 138 -23.39 -17.99 5.82
CA ASP A 138 -24.54 -18.36 6.65
C ASP A 138 -25.83 -18.35 5.83
N GLU A 139 -25.97 -17.41 4.90
CA GLU A 139 -27.09 -17.37 3.97
C GLU A 139 -27.10 -18.58 3.03
N ASP A 140 -25.93 -18.96 2.51
CA ASP A 140 -25.80 -20.10 1.61
C ASP A 140 -26.02 -21.44 2.31
N GLN A 141 -25.57 -21.58 3.56
CA GLN A 141 -25.88 -22.75 4.38
C GLN A 141 -27.38 -22.87 4.65
N LYS A 142 -28.06 -21.78 5.02
CA LYS A 142 -29.52 -21.76 5.21
C LYS A 142 -30.29 -22.15 3.95
N LYS A 143 -29.83 -21.71 2.76
CA LYS A 143 -30.44 -22.11 1.48
C LYS A 143 -30.27 -23.61 1.19
N LYS A 144 -29.15 -24.21 1.60
CA LYS A 144 -28.88 -25.64 1.40
C LYS A 144 -29.65 -26.53 2.38
N SER A 145 -29.88 -26.09 3.61
CA SER A 145 -30.64 -26.85 4.63
C SER A 145 -32.17 -26.71 4.49
N GLY A 146 -32.65 -25.76 3.70
CA GLY A 146 -34.07 -25.52 3.41
C GLY A 146 -34.62 -26.27 2.18
N LYS A 147 -33.86 -27.25 1.65
CA LYS A 147 -34.28 -28.24 0.65
C LYS A 147 -34.24 -29.62 1.27
#